data_AF-A0A959E876-F1
#
_entry.id   AF-A0A959E876-F1
#
_cell.length_a   1.000
_cell.length_b   1.000
_cell.length_c   1.000
_cell.angle_alpha   90.00
_cell.angle_beta   90.00
_cell.angle_gamma   90.00
#
_symmetry.space_group_name_H-M   'P 1'
#
loop_
_entity.id
_entity.type
_entity.pdbx_description
1 polymer ?
#
loop_
_entity_poly.entity_id
_entity_poly.type
_entity_poly.pdbx_seq_one_letter_code
_entity_poly.pdbx_strand_id
1 'polypeptide(L)'
;MDRPSLIGALSVQWDLWIGQYRAFFPTSKEDIRDCRLLAEEAGTVDGLWDENSRDKLTSQLAACQDTSSGKLISSLHLADATEVNAIQGKAEQYHLGLFDEERLSSLAIFSQLAIHPAHQKSQAAIVLLSHCFIEVLKAGGQAVLMSCDPGHYSIYKRLGMRPIGPLSKTTEGLFRIPMIFLPDQDYLSIIHSPILPLMRGVDFEVYQPLCQWYYQLVRENSSLQVGSAYYVNKEDFESHHTITEGLSEKGLEAFLKNAIVIHCREGEVLITENDGGKAFGFVRKGILKVVIGSKTVVLLGEGDIFGEIAFILHTKRTAQVVAASPDTEVVLFSESAINTLEAEADRSIIWRNLARVLAQRVVVTNKLLT
;
A
#
# COMPACT_ATOMS: atom_id res chain seq x y z
N MET A 1 -2.96 -20.78 28.97
CA MET A 1 -1.61 -21.33 28.70
C MET A 1 -1.01 -20.41 27.67
N ASP A 2 0.11 -19.75 27.99
CA ASP A 2 0.82 -18.89 27.03
C ASP A 2 1.18 -19.74 25.81
N ARG A 3 0.56 -19.44 24.67
CA ARG A 3 0.99 -20.01 23.39
C ARG A 3 2.32 -19.36 23.02
N PRO A 4 3.30 -20.14 22.53
CA PRO A 4 4.58 -19.57 22.11
C PRO A 4 4.37 -18.56 20.98
N SER A 5 5.13 -17.46 21.01
CA SER A 5 5.13 -16.44 19.95
C SER A 5 5.54 -17.04 18.61
N LEU A 6 4.77 -16.75 17.56
CA LEU A 6 5.08 -17.15 16.20
C LEU A 6 6.30 -16.37 15.68
N ILE A 7 6.34 -15.06 15.94
CA ILE A 7 7.48 -14.21 15.55
C ILE A 7 8.76 -14.60 16.30
N GLY A 8 8.66 -14.97 17.58
CA GLY A 8 9.78 -15.47 18.37
C GLY A 8 10.35 -16.80 17.89
N ALA A 9 9.61 -17.56 17.08
CA ALA A 9 10.04 -18.83 16.50
C ALA A 9 10.72 -18.72 15.12
N LEU A 10 10.82 -17.50 14.55
CA LEU A 10 11.44 -17.29 13.24
C LEU A 10 12.92 -17.67 13.21
N SER A 11 13.36 -18.24 12.10
CA SER A 11 14.77 -18.60 11.90
C SER A 11 15.59 -17.37 11.50
N VAL A 12 16.18 -16.69 12.47
CA VAL A 12 17.03 -15.49 12.25
C VAL A 12 18.41 -15.79 11.65
N GLN A 13 18.64 -17.01 11.18
CA GLN A 13 19.95 -17.47 10.69
C GLN A 13 20.07 -17.51 9.15
N TRP A 14 18.97 -17.29 8.43
CA TRP A 14 18.92 -17.42 6.98
C TRP A 14 18.67 -16.10 6.29
N ASP A 15 19.35 -15.89 5.17
CA ASP A 15 19.18 -14.72 4.31
C ASP A 15 18.61 -15.14 2.96
N LEU A 16 17.77 -14.30 2.38
CA LEU A 16 17.31 -14.44 1.00
C LEU A 16 18.11 -13.51 0.08
N TRP A 17 18.65 -14.08 -1.00
CA TRP A 17 19.41 -13.35 -2.01
C TRP A 17 18.71 -13.39 -3.37
N ILE A 18 18.42 -12.22 -3.94
CA ILE A 18 17.88 -12.09 -5.30
C ILE A 18 18.62 -10.95 -6.00
N GLY A 19 19.48 -11.31 -6.96
CA GLY A 19 20.37 -10.36 -7.61
C GLY A 19 21.32 -9.70 -6.60
N GLN A 20 21.34 -8.36 -6.57
CA GLN A 20 22.15 -7.58 -5.62
C GLN A 20 21.46 -7.33 -4.28
N TYR A 21 20.25 -7.86 -4.07
CA TYR A 21 19.46 -7.59 -2.87
C TYR A 21 19.52 -8.77 -1.92
N ARG A 22 19.88 -8.48 -0.66
CA ARG A 22 19.93 -9.45 0.45
C ARG A 22 18.91 -9.06 1.50
N ALA A 23 17.92 -9.90 1.77
CA ALA A 23 17.00 -9.74 2.89
C ALA A 23 17.39 -10.66 4.05
N PHE A 24 17.35 -10.13 5.27
CA PHE A 24 17.78 -10.82 6.49
C PHE A 24 17.15 -10.20 7.75
N PHE A 25 17.32 -10.88 8.89
CA PHE A 25 16.93 -10.37 10.20
C PHE A 25 18.13 -9.74 10.92
N PRO A 26 18.19 -8.40 11.08
CA PRO A 26 19.31 -7.73 11.73
C PRO A 26 19.47 -8.14 13.20
N THR A 27 20.71 -8.46 13.58
CA THR A 27 21.11 -8.78 14.96
C THR A 27 22.10 -7.77 15.53
N SER A 28 22.76 -6.98 14.68
CA SER A 28 23.71 -5.96 15.10
C SER A 28 22.97 -4.68 15.54
N LYS A 29 23.52 -3.98 16.53
CA LYS A 29 22.95 -2.71 17.01
C LYS A 29 22.96 -1.63 15.92
N GLU A 30 23.93 -1.69 15.01
CA GLU A 30 24.06 -0.74 13.90
C GLU A 30 22.93 -0.94 12.87
N ASP A 31 22.72 -2.17 12.40
CA ASP A 31 21.66 -2.47 11.44
C ASP A 31 20.27 -2.17 12.02
N ILE A 32 20.05 -2.47 13.31
CA ILE A 32 18.78 -2.15 13.99
C ILE A 32 18.54 -0.64 14.02
N ARG A 33 19.58 0.15 14.31
CA ARG A 33 19.50 1.62 14.30
C ARG A 33 19.18 2.14 12.90
N ASP A 34 19.85 1.61 11.89
CA ASP A 34 19.70 2.07 10.51
C ASP A 34 18.31 1.70 9.95
N CYS A 35 17.74 0.55 10.32
CA CYS A 35 16.35 0.20 10.02
C CYS A 35 15.34 1.19 10.60
N ARG A 36 15.59 1.69 11.82
CA ARG A 36 14.72 2.68 12.48
C ARG A 36 14.81 4.04 11.79
N LEU A 37 16.03 4.49 11.48
CA LEU A 37 16.25 5.73 10.74
C LEU A 37 15.52 5.70 9.39
N LEU A 38 15.59 4.57 8.67
CA LEU A 38 14.83 4.38 7.42
C LEU A 38 13.31 4.50 7.62
N ALA A 39 12.76 3.94 8.70
CA ALA A 39 11.33 4.01 9.00
C ALA A 39 10.88 5.42 9.39
N GLU A 40 11.68 6.14 10.17
CA GLU A 40 11.45 7.53 10.53
C GLU A 40 11.48 8.44 9.29
N GLU A 41 12.49 8.30 8.43
CA GLU A 41 12.63 9.08 7.20
C GLU A 41 11.49 8.81 6.19
N ALA A 42 10.99 7.57 6.16
CA ALA A 42 9.85 7.18 5.33
C ALA A 42 8.50 7.64 5.90
N GLY A 43 8.46 8.13 7.14
CA GLY A 43 7.22 8.53 7.81
C GLY A 43 6.29 7.36 8.13
N THR A 44 6.85 6.16 8.33
CA THR A 44 6.08 4.91 8.52
C THR A 44 5.91 4.53 9.99
N VAL A 45 6.20 5.44 10.92
CA VAL A 45 6.08 5.21 12.37
C VAL A 45 4.61 5.18 12.76
N ASP A 46 4.09 4.02 13.13
CA ASP A 46 2.65 3.77 13.38
C ASP A 46 2.29 3.56 14.87
N GLY A 47 3.21 3.92 15.77
CA GLY A 47 3.02 3.83 17.23
C GLY A 47 3.02 2.41 17.81
N LEU A 48 3.06 1.34 17.00
CA LEU A 48 3.20 -0.05 17.49
C LEU A 48 4.54 -0.28 18.22
N TRP A 49 5.54 0.56 17.95
CA TRP A 49 6.93 0.36 18.36
C TRP A 49 7.49 1.60 19.08
N ASP A 50 6.83 2.03 20.15
CA ASP A 50 7.39 3.03 21.07
C ASP A 50 8.27 2.32 22.11
N GLU A 51 9.56 2.63 22.18
CA GLU A 51 10.49 2.10 23.20
C GLU A 51 10.06 2.44 24.64
N ASN A 52 9.22 3.48 24.81
CA ASN A 52 8.65 3.87 26.10
C ASN A 52 7.30 3.22 26.42
N SER A 53 6.75 2.41 25.51
CA SER A 53 5.54 1.65 25.78
C SER A 53 5.80 0.59 26.85
N ARG A 54 4.88 0.47 27.81
CA ARG A 54 4.99 -0.48 28.94
C ARG A 54 4.89 -1.94 28.50
N ASP A 55 4.37 -2.19 27.30
CA ASP A 55 4.12 -3.51 26.75
C ASP A 55 5.14 -3.81 25.64
N LYS A 56 6.23 -4.48 26.00
CA LYS A 56 7.22 -4.97 25.02
C LYS A 56 6.59 -6.09 24.18
N LEU A 57 6.09 -5.73 23.01
CA LEU A 57 5.58 -6.68 22.03
C LEU A 57 6.72 -7.58 21.51
N THR A 58 6.45 -8.87 21.37
CA THR A 58 7.33 -9.82 20.72
C THR A 58 7.40 -9.46 19.23
N SER A 59 8.61 -9.13 18.79
CA SER A 59 8.78 -8.48 17.50
C SER A 59 10.10 -8.77 16.86
N GLN A 60 10.09 -8.70 15.54
CA GLN A 60 11.27 -8.92 14.73
C GLN A 60 11.37 -7.84 13.66
N LEU A 61 12.55 -7.22 13.59
CA LEU A 61 12.94 -6.37 12.48
C LEU A 61 13.47 -7.25 11.37
N ALA A 62 13.14 -6.90 10.13
CA ALA A 62 13.75 -7.42 8.92
C ALA A 62 14.32 -6.27 8.08
N ALA A 63 15.40 -6.54 7.36
CA ALA A 63 16.11 -5.53 6.59
C ALA A 63 16.45 -6.07 5.20
N CYS A 64 16.53 -5.17 4.22
CA CYS A 64 17.11 -5.46 2.92
C CYS A 64 18.29 -4.55 2.62
N GLN A 65 19.41 -5.16 2.23
CA GLN A 65 20.66 -4.51 1.86
C GLN A 65 20.87 -4.57 0.34
N ASP A 66 21.37 -3.47 -0.23
CA ASP A 66 21.99 -3.49 -1.56
C ASP A 66 23.46 -3.87 -1.41
N THR A 67 23.81 -5.09 -1.84
CA THR A 67 25.13 -5.68 -1.63
C THR A 67 26.22 -5.03 -2.48
N SER A 68 25.85 -4.28 -3.53
CA SER A 68 26.79 -3.50 -4.32
C SER A 68 27.31 -2.28 -3.58
N SER A 69 26.47 -1.70 -2.71
CA SER A 69 26.81 -0.49 -1.92
C SER A 69 27.07 -0.79 -0.45
N GLY A 70 26.65 -1.96 0.03
CA GLY A 70 26.67 -2.34 1.45
C GLY A 70 25.62 -1.62 2.30
N LYS A 71 24.74 -0.78 1.72
CA LYS A 71 23.76 0.00 2.48
C LYS A 71 22.46 -0.75 2.70
N LEU A 72 21.87 -0.57 3.87
CA LEU A 72 20.46 -0.90 4.11
C LEU A 72 19.57 0.07 3.36
N ILE A 73 18.60 -0.49 2.63
CA ILE A 73 17.73 0.25 1.71
C ILE A 73 16.25 -0.02 1.97
N SER A 74 15.91 -1.01 2.79
CA SER A 74 14.54 -1.26 3.22
C SER A 74 14.50 -1.90 4.60
N SER A 75 13.46 -1.60 5.37
CA SER A 75 13.16 -2.23 6.65
C SER A 75 11.68 -2.58 6.74
N LEU A 76 11.37 -3.57 7.58
CA LEU A 76 10.01 -4.05 7.86
C LEU A 76 9.93 -4.52 9.31
N HIS A 77 8.79 -4.27 9.96
CA HIS A 77 8.47 -4.82 11.28
C HIS A 77 7.48 -5.98 11.20
N LEU A 78 7.77 -7.03 11.97
CA LEU A 78 6.92 -8.19 12.16
C LEU A 78 6.45 -8.26 13.63
N ALA A 79 5.17 -8.57 13.84
CA ALA A 79 4.56 -8.81 15.15
C ALA A 79 3.59 -9.99 15.13
N ASP A 80 3.32 -10.57 16.30
CA ASP A 80 2.24 -11.55 16.45
C ASP A 80 0.87 -10.86 16.36
N ALA A 81 -0.06 -11.43 15.60
CA ALA A 81 -1.40 -10.86 15.48
C ALA A 81 -2.18 -10.86 16.81
N THR A 82 -1.93 -11.84 17.68
CA THR A 82 -2.53 -11.91 19.02
C THR A 82 -2.16 -10.70 19.88
N GLU A 83 -0.89 -10.32 19.88
CA GLU A 83 -0.43 -9.17 20.67
C GLU A 83 -0.92 -7.85 20.08
N VAL A 84 -0.94 -7.71 18.75
CA VAL A 84 -1.49 -6.54 18.07
C VAL A 84 -3.00 -6.39 18.30
N ASN A 85 -3.73 -7.50 18.44
CA ASN A 85 -5.17 -7.49 18.74
C ASN A 85 -5.49 -6.88 20.11
N ALA A 86 -4.56 -6.94 21.07
CA ALA A 86 -4.73 -6.33 22.39
C ALA A 86 -4.56 -4.80 22.37
N ILE A 87 -4.06 -4.22 21.28
CA ILE A 87 -3.78 -2.79 21.16
C ILE A 87 -5.00 -2.05 20.62
N GLN A 88 -5.39 -0.97 21.32
CA GLN A 88 -6.54 -0.15 20.95
C GLN A 88 -6.41 0.41 19.52
N GLY A 89 -7.46 0.26 18.71
CA GLY A 89 -7.54 0.76 17.33
C GLY A 89 -6.82 -0.09 16.28
N LYS A 90 -5.89 -0.97 16.68
CA LYS A 90 -5.14 -1.82 15.74
C LYS A 90 -5.94 -3.03 15.27
N ALA A 91 -6.80 -3.59 16.11
CA ALA A 91 -7.71 -4.67 15.71
C ALA A 91 -8.60 -4.29 14.52
N GLU A 92 -9.11 -3.04 14.50
CA GLU A 92 -9.88 -2.51 13.37
C GLU A 92 -9.00 -2.26 12.15
N GLN A 93 -7.81 -1.66 12.33
CA GLN A 93 -6.87 -1.35 11.25
C GLN A 93 -6.47 -2.58 10.41
N TYR A 94 -6.27 -3.74 11.06
CA TYR A 94 -5.89 -5.00 10.39
C TYR A 94 -7.04 -5.99 10.23
N HIS A 95 -8.26 -5.62 10.63
CA HIS A 95 -9.46 -6.48 10.59
C HIS A 95 -9.28 -7.81 11.35
N LEU A 96 -8.67 -7.74 12.55
CA LEU A 96 -8.38 -8.90 13.38
C LEU A 96 -9.64 -9.58 13.94
N GLY A 97 -10.74 -8.85 14.06
CA GLY A 97 -12.03 -9.39 14.51
C GLY A 97 -12.68 -10.43 13.58
N LEU A 98 -12.10 -10.67 12.39
CA LEU A 98 -12.50 -11.77 11.50
C LEU A 98 -11.98 -13.14 11.95
N PHE A 99 -11.06 -13.17 12.91
CA PHE A 99 -10.37 -14.37 13.36
C PHE A 99 -10.63 -14.64 14.83
N ASP A 100 -10.81 -15.92 15.18
CA ASP A 100 -10.82 -16.35 16.57
C ASP A 100 -9.39 -16.34 17.16
N GLU A 101 -9.28 -16.47 18.48
CA GLU A 101 -7.98 -16.49 19.16
C GLU A 101 -7.07 -17.61 18.65
N GLU A 102 -7.66 -18.74 18.23
CA GLU A 102 -6.89 -19.87 17.73
C GLU A 102 -6.19 -19.52 16.42
N ARG A 103 -6.93 -18.96 15.46
CA ARG A 103 -6.37 -18.47 14.20
C ARG A 103 -5.43 -17.30 14.39
N LEU A 104 -5.74 -16.34 15.26
CA LEU A 104 -4.85 -15.19 15.50
C LEU A 104 -3.44 -15.65 15.93
N SER A 105 -3.33 -16.76 16.67
CA SER A 105 -2.03 -17.29 17.11
C SER A 105 -1.16 -17.86 15.97
N SER A 106 -1.72 -18.11 14.79
CA SER A 106 -0.99 -18.54 13.59
C SER A 106 -0.80 -17.42 12.56
N LEU A 107 -1.14 -16.17 12.90
CA LEU A 107 -1.06 -15.03 12.00
C LEU A 107 0.03 -14.05 12.45
N ALA A 108 0.74 -13.49 11.46
CA ALA A 108 1.72 -12.44 11.67
C ALA A 108 1.22 -11.10 11.08
N ILE A 109 1.70 -10.00 11.65
CA ILE A 109 1.42 -8.63 11.18
C ILE A 109 2.68 -8.06 10.56
N PHE A 110 2.58 -7.58 9.33
CA PHE A 110 3.60 -6.76 8.69
C PHE A 110 3.23 -5.29 8.83
N SER A 111 4.17 -4.51 9.38
CA SER A 111 4.00 -3.08 9.64
C SER A 111 5.26 -2.31 9.28
N GLN A 112 5.11 -0.99 9.13
CA GLN A 112 6.23 -0.06 8.93
C GLN A 112 7.21 -0.44 7.81
N LEU A 113 6.70 -0.86 6.65
CA LEU A 113 7.55 -1.09 5.48
C LEU A 113 8.14 0.26 5.03
N ALA A 114 9.44 0.41 5.17
CA ALA A 114 10.19 1.56 4.69
C ALA A 114 11.11 1.15 3.54
N ILE A 115 11.16 1.99 2.51
CA ILE A 115 12.03 1.79 1.34
C ILE A 115 12.71 3.11 1.06
N HIS A 116 14.04 3.08 0.97
CA HIS A 116 14.84 4.23 0.63
C HIS A 116 14.37 4.84 -0.71
N PRO A 117 14.20 6.17 -0.84
CA PRO A 117 13.59 6.80 -2.02
C PRO A 117 14.22 6.39 -3.36
N ALA A 118 15.55 6.27 -3.40
CA ALA A 118 16.29 5.83 -4.60
C ALA A 118 15.98 4.38 -5.04
N HIS A 119 15.40 3.55 -4.17
CA HIS A 119 15.16 2.13 -4.40
C HIS A 119 13.67 1.76 -4.48
N GLN A 120 12.75 2.73 -4.54
CA GLN A 120 11.30 2.48 -4.58
C GLN A 120 10.82 1.68 -5.81
N LYS A 121 11.57 1.73 -6.92
CA LYS A 121 11.29 0.95 -8.15
C LYS A 121 12.12 -0.34 -8.25
N SER A 122 12.90 -0.65 -7.22
CA SER A 122 13.77 -1.83 -7.19
C SER A 122 13.03 -3.09 -6.72
N GLN A 123 13.72 -4.23 -6.76
CA GLN A 123 13.19 -5.49 -6.21
C GLN A 123 13.27 -5.55 -4.68
N ALA A 124 13.92 -4.59 -3.99
CA ALA A 124 14.22 -4.69 -2.56
C ALA A 124 12.99 -5.00 -1.69
N ALA A 125 11.87 -4.31 -1.93
CA ALA A 125 10.62 -4.55 -1.21
C ALA A 125 10.07 -5.96 -1.44
N ILE A 126 10.18 -6.45 -2.68
CA ILE A 126 9.74 -7.79 -3.07
C ILE A 126 10.60 -8.84 -2.36
N VAL A 127 11.92 -8.67 -2.37
CA VAL A 127 12.85 -9.58 -1.70
C VAL A 127 12.58 -9.61 -0.19
N LEU A 128 12.41 -8.44 0.43
CA LEU A 128 12.15 -8.32 1.86
C LEU A 128 10.83 -8.98 2.27
N LEU A 129 9.73 -8.62 1.60
CA LEU A 129 8.40 -9.17 1.89
C LEU A 129 8.35 -10.68 1.64
N SER A 130 9.02 -11.17 0.57
CA SER A 130 9.08 -12.60 0.28
C SER A 130 9.84 -13.37 1.35
N HIS A 131 11.00 -12.85 1.77
CA HIS A 131 11.80 -13.47 2.84
C HIS A 131 10.99 -13.58 4.13
N CYS A 132 10.40 -12.48 4.57
CA CYS A 132 9.61 -12.44 5.79
C CYS A 132 8.41 -13.39 5.72
N PHE A 133 7.69 -13.42 4.59
CA PHE A 133 6.54 -14.31 4.43
C PHE A 133 6.94 -15.78 4.49
N ILE A 134 8.00 -16.17 3.79
CA ILE A 134 8.50 -17.56 3.79
C ILE A 134 8.92 -18.00 5.19
N GLU A 135 9.60 -17.13 5.95
CA GLU A 135 10.04 -17.46 7.31
C GLU A 135 8.87 -17.58 8.29
N VAL A 136 7.82 -16.77 8.13
CA VAL A 136 6.56 -16.95 8.87
C VAL A 136 5.94 -18.32 8.59
N LEU A 137 5.88 -18.75 7.33
CA LEU A 137 5.34 -20.06 6.96
C LEU A 137 6.17 -21.21 7.54
N LYS A 138 7.51 -21.08 7.54
CA LYS A 138 8.42 -22.09 8.14
C LYS A 138 8.25 -22.21 9.65
N ALA A 139 7.92 -21.10 10.33
CA ALA A 139 7.63 -21.09 11.75
C ALA A 139 6.23 -21.66 12.09
N GLY A 140 5.46 -22.10 11.09
CA GLY A 140 4.12 -22.66 11.26
C GLY A 140 2.99 -21.63 11.16
N GLY A 141 3.30 -20.39 10.76
CA GLY A 141 2.30 -19.37 10.48
C GLY A 141 1.47 -19.69 9.24
N GLN A 142 0.21 -19.26 9.22
CA GLN A 142 -0.73 -19.58 8.14
C GLN A 142 -0.95 -18.43 7.15
N ALA A 143 -0.84 -17.19 7.60
CA ALA A 143 -0.96 -16.01 6.75
C ALA A 143 -0.34 -14.78 7.41
N VAL A 144 -0.20 -13.72 6.63
CA VAL A 144 0.26 -12.41 7.09
C VAL A 144 -0.82 -11.36 6.84
N LEU A 145 -1.02 -10.47 7.79
CA LEU A 145 -1.92 -9.33 7.67
C LEU A 145 -1.13 -8.02 7.60
N MET A 146 -1.64 -7.04 6.87
CA MET A 146 -1.02 -5.72 6.79
C MET A 146 -2.02 -4.61 6.44
N SER A 147 -1.60 -3.37 6.68
CA SER A 147 -2.35 -2.16 6.36
C SER A 147 -1.69 -1.48 5.15
N CYS A 148 -2.37 -1.49 4.02
CA CYS A 148 -1.84 -1.03 2.74
C CYS A 148 -2.20 0.43 2.46
N ASP A 149 -1.21 1.23 2.04
CA ASP A 149 -1.44 2.52 1.38
C ASP A 149 -2.07 2.31 -0.01
N PRO A 150 -3.16 3.00 -0.38
CA PRO A 150 -3.79 2.85 -1.68
C PRO A 150 -2.84 3.00 -2.88
N GLY A 151 -1.79 3.82 -2.76
CA GLY A 151 -0.76 4.00 -3.78
C GLY A 151 0.12 2.76 -4.01
N HIS A 152 0.21 1.86 -3.04
CA HIS A 152 0.97 0.60 -3.13
C HIS A 152 0.11 -0.63 -3.42
N TYR A 153 -1.21 -0.47 -3.49
CA TYR A 153 -2.15 -1.57 -3.66
C TYR A 153 -1.83 -2.49 -4.85
N SER A 154 -1.49 -1.92 -6.00
CA SER A 154 -1.19 -2.72 -7.20
C SER A 154 0.09 -3.55 -7.07
N ILE A 155 1.07 -3.09 -6.29
CA ILE A 155 2.31 -3.81 -6.02
C ILE A 155 2.00 -5.02 -5.14
N TYR A 156 1.31 -4.82 -4.01
CA TYR A 156 0.95 -5.90 -3.10
C TYR A 156 0.01 -6.93 -3.74
N LYS A 157 -0.94 -6.46 -4.56
CA LYS A 157 -1.80 -7.35 -5.34
C LYS A 157 -1.01 -8.25 -6.29
N ARG A 158 0.02 -7.71 -6.97
CA ARG A 158 0.90 -8.49 -7.85
C ARG A 158 1.72 -9.54 -7.08
N LEU A 159 2.03 -9.28 -5.82
CA LEU A 159 2.73 -10.24 -4.95
C LEU A 159 1.84 -11.39 -4.49
N GLY A 160 0.51 -11.20 -4.47
CA GLY A 160 -0.45 -12.20 -4.02
C GLY A 160 -1.28 -11.77 -2.82
N MET A 161 -1.10 -10.55 -2.34
CA MET A 161 -1.88 -10.01 -1.25
C MET A 161 -3.25 -9.57 -1.74
N ARG A 162 -4.26 -9.75 -0.90
CA ARG A 162 -5.66 -9.49 -1.26
C ARG A 162 -6.36 -8.69 -0.15
N PRO A 163 -7.31 -7.80 -0.47
CA PRO A 163 -8.10 -7.11 0.55
C PRO A 163 -8.85 -8.10 1.45
N ILE A 164 -8.93 -7.79 2.74
CA ILE A 164 -9.76 -8.52 3.71
C ILE A 164 -10.83 -7.62 4.35
N GLY A 165 -10.84 -6.34 3.97
CA GLY A 165 -11.77 -5.34 4.43
C GLY A 165 -11.82 -4.17 3.45
N PRO A 166 -12.84 -3.29 3.58
CA PRO A 166 -12.95 -2.10 2.75
C PRO A 166 -11.81 -1.11 3.03
N LEU A 167 -11.63 -0.17 2.10
CA LEU A 167 -10.86 1.04 2.36
C LEU A 167 -11.44 1.73 3.61
N SER A 168 -10.63 1.85 4.64
CA SER A 168 -11.02 2.38 5.94
C SER A 168 -10.00 3.40 6.43
N LYS A 169 -10.37 4.17 7.43
CA LYS A 169 -9.52 5.19 8.02
C LYS A 169 -8.85 4.64 9.26
N THR A 170 -7.56 4.92 9.40
CA THR A 170 -6.87 4.73 10.68
C THR A 170 -7.35 5.78 11.69
N THR A 171 -7.02 5.56 12.96
CA THR A 171 -7.18 6.54 14.05
C THR A 171 -6.50 7.88 13.76
N GLU A 172 -5.46 7.87 12.92
CA GLU A 172 -4.70 9.04 12.46
C GLU A 172 -5.34 9.73 11.24
N GLY A 173 -6.48 9.23 10.75
CA GLY A 173 -7.21 9.80 9.60
C GLY A 173 -6.66 9.41 8.22
N LEU A 174 -5.69 8.50 8.15
CA LEU A 174 -5.11 8.03 6.89
C LEU A 174 -5.96 6.92 6.27
N PHE A 175 -6.16 6.98 4.96
CA PHE A 175 -6.83 5.92 4.21
C PHE A 175 -5.91 4.70 4.06
N ARG A 176 -6.42 3.53 4.45
CA ARG A 176 -5.71 2.25 4.39
C ARG A 176 -6.62 1.13 3.92
N ILE A 177 -6.03 0.15 3.25
CA ILE A 177 -6.69 -1.08 2.81
C ILE A 177 -6.13 -2.22 3.67
N PRO A 178 -6.94 -2.87 4.52
CA PRO A 178 -6.50 -4.07 5.22
C PRO A 178 -6.32 -5.21 4.22
N MET A 179 -5.15 -5.83 4.21
CA MET A 179 -4.79 -6.88 3.26
C MET A 179 -4.29 -8.13 3.99
N ILE A 180 -4.53 -9.28 3.37
CA ILE A 180 -4.02 -10.59 3.78
C ILE A 180 -3.12 -11.17 2.70
N PHE A 181 -2.01 -11.77 3.12
CA PHE A 181 -1.13 -12.56 2.28
C PHE A 181 -1.25 -14.05 2.65
N LEU A 182 -1.71 -14.84 1.69
CA LEU A 182 -2.02 -16.26 1.85
C LEU A 182 -1.11 -17.10 0.93
N PRO A 183 -0.62 -18.25 1.40
CA PRO A 183 0.10 -19.22 0.58
C PRO A 183 -0.90 -20.00 -0.29
N ASP A 184 -1.46 -19.35 -1.29
CA ASP A 184 -2.52 -19.86 -2.15
C ASP A 184 -1.96 -20.17 -3.55
N GLN A 185 -1.58 -21.42 -3.79
CA GLN A 185 -0.89 -21.81 -5.02
C GLN A 185 -1.70 -21.48 -6.28
N ASP A 186 -3.00 -21.75 -6.26
CA ASP A 186 -3.89 -21.52 -7.40
C ASP A 186 -3.95 -20.03 -7.73
N TYR A 187 -4.20 -19.19 -6.72
CA TYR A 187 -4.25 -17.75 -6.90
C TYR A 187 -2.90 -17.16 -7.35
N LEU A 188 -1.80 -17.55 -6.70
CA LEU A 188 -0.46 -17.07 -7.01
C LEU A 188 -0.02 -17.45 -8.42
N SER A 189 -0.43 -18.63 -8.89
CA SER A 189 -0.20 -19.09 -10.27
C SER A 189 -0.96 -18.23 -11.28
N ILE A 190 -2.26 -17.97 -11.04
CA ILE A 190 -3.10 -17.16 -11.92
C ILE A 190 -2.53 -15.74 -12.13
N ILE A 191 -2.07 -15.10 -11.05
CA ILE A 191 -1.53 -13.74 -11.13
C ILE A 191 -0.05 -13.70 -11.57
N HIS A 192 0.57 -14.86 -11.80
CA HIS A 192 2.00 -15.00 -12.10
C HIS A 192 2.89 -14.31 -11.06
N SER A 193 2.60 -14.55 -9.77
CA SER A 193 3.30 -13.88 -8.67
C SER A 193 4.80 -14.20 -8.72
N PRO A 194 5.68 -13.20 -8.59
CA PRO A 194 7.13 -13.43 -8.50
C PRO A 194 7.54 -14.17 -7.22
N ILE A 195 6.63 -14.33 -6.25
CA ILE A 195 6.90 -15.02 -4.98
C ILE A 195 6.71 -16.53 -5.11
N LEU A 196 5.83 -17.00 -6.00
CA LEU A 196 5.54 -18.43 -6.16
C LEU A 196 6.80 -19.28 -6.39
N PRO A 197 7.77 -18.89 -7.24
CA PRO A 197 9.01 -19.65 -7.43
C PRO A 197 9.93 -19.69 -6.20
N LEU A 198 9.74 -18.77 -5.24
CA LEU A 198 10.52 -18.68 -4.01
C LEU A 198 9.96 -19.58 -2.90
N MET A 199 8.69 -19.98 -3.01
CA MET A 199 7.99 -20.83 -2.03
C MET A 199 8.28 -22.33 -2.24
N ARG A 200 9.49 -22.69 -2.67
CA ARG A 200 9.86 -24.10 -2.88
C ARG A 200 9.88 -24.84 -1.55
N GLY A 201 9.21 -25.99 -1.51
CA GLY A 201 9.12 -26.82 -0.30
C GLY A 201 7.99 -26.43 0.65
N VAL A 202 7.18 -25.42 0.32
CA VAL A 202 5.91 -25.16 1.01
C VAL A 202 4.90 -26.21 0.55
N ASP A 203 4.31 -26.93 1.51
CA ASP A 203 3.17 -27.81 1.26
C ASP A 203 1.87 -26.98 1.26
N PHE A 204 1.38 -26.65 0.08
CA PHE A 204 0.22 -25.77 -0.10
C PHE A 204 -1.09 -26.41 0.40
N GLU A 205 -1.18 -27.74 0.49
CA GLU A 205 -2.38 -28.45 0.95
C GLU A 205 -2.73 -28.08 2.40
N VAL A 206 -1.71 -27.82 3.23
CA VAL A 206 -1.88 -27.41 4.64
C VAL A 206 -2.68 -26.11 4.77
N TYR A 207 -2.64 -25.24 3.77
CA TYR A 207 -3.25 -23.92 3.81
C TYR A 207 -4.57 -23.82 3.04
N GLN A 208 -4.98 -24.89 2.35
CA GLN A 208 -6.24 -24.94 1.59
C GLN A 208 -7.46 -24.57 2.43
N PRO A 209 -7.62 -25.02 3.70
CA PRO A 209 -8.76 -24.61 4.52
C PRO A 209 -8.86 -23.09 4.73
N LEU A 210 -7.73 -22.41 4.95
CA LEU A 210 -7.71 -20.96 5.13
C LEU A 210 -7.97 -20.22 3.80
N CYS A 211 -7.46 -20.73 2.69
CA CYS A 211 -7.74 -20.18 1.36
C CYS A 211 -9.22 -20.32 0.99
N GLN A 212 -9.83 -21.48 1.29
CA GLN A 212 -11.27 -21.71 1.09
C GLN A 212 -12.13 -20.79 1.96
N TRP A 213 -11.76 -20.59 3.23
CA TRP A 213 -12.39 -19.60 4.08
C TRP A 213 -12.33 -18.20 3.47
N TYR A 214 -11.17 -17.79 2.95
CA TYR A 214 -11.01 -16.49 2.30
C TYR A 214 -11.90 -16.37 1.05
N TYR A 215 -11.99 -17.43 0.23
CA TYR A 215 -12.90 -17.44 -0.92
C TYR A 215 -14.37 -17.31 -0.53
N GLN A 216 -14.78 -17.92 0.58
CA GLN A 216 -16.13 -17.76 1.11
C GLN A 216 -16.37 -16.33 1.61
N LEU A 217 -15.42 -15.76 2.36
CA LEU A 217 -15.47 -14.36 2.82
C LEU A 217 -15.68 -13.40 1.64
N VAL A 218 -14.95 -13.58 0.55
CA VAL A 218 -15.08 -12.75 -0.67
C VAL A 218 -16.41 -12.96 -1.40
N ARG A 219 -16.97 -14.17 -1.38
CA ARG A 219 -18.30 -14.44 -1.97
C ARG A 219 -19.41 -13.74 -1.20
N GLU A 220 -19.31 -13.70 0.13
CA GLU A 220 -20.29 -13.08 1.01
C GLU A 220 -20.14 -11.56 1.08
N ASN A 221 -18.94 -11.04 0.81
CA ASN A 221 -18.63 -9.62 0.81
C ASN A 221 -18.25 -9.19 -0.60
N SER A 222 -19.25 -8.76 -1.38
CA SER A 222 -19.05 -8.27 -2.76
C SER A 222 -18.02 -7.14 -2.85
N SER A 223 -17.79 -6.44 -1.73
CA SER A 223 -16.78 -5.39 -1.59
C SER A 223 -15.34 -5.84 -1.64
N LEU A 224 -15.09 -7.14 -1.45
CA LEU A 224 -13.76 -7.73 -1.43
C LEU A 224 -13.41 -8.48 -2.73
N GLN A 225 -14.30 -8.49 -3.73
CA GLN A 225 -14.08 -9.23 -4.96
C GLN A 225 -12.85 -8.74 -5.72
N VAL A 226 -11.86 -9.64 -5.84
CA VAL A 226 -10.56 -9.39 -6.45
C VAL A 226 -10.73 -9.18 -7.95
N GLY A 227 -10.60 -7.94 -8.41
CA GLY A 227 -10.67 -7.63 -9.85
C GLY A 227 -11.39 -6.32 -10.19
N SER A 228 -12.16 -5.79 -9.26
CA SER A 228 -12.91 -4.56 -9.43
C SER A 228 -12.65 -3.68 -8.21
N ALA A 229 -12.01 -2.53 -8.41
CA ALA A 229 -12.53 -1.39 -7.68
C ALA A 229 -14.02 -1.34 -8.01
N TYR A 230 -14.87 -1.08 -7.01
CA TYR A 230 -16.29 -0.83 -7.24
C TYR A 230 -16.45 0.16 -8.39
N TYR A 231 -16.85 -0.34 -9.54
CA TYR A 231 -17.38 0.45 -10.64
C TYR A 231 -18.82 0.06 -10.79
N VAL A 232 -19.69 0.90 -10.24
CA VAL A 232 -21.10 0.93 -10.61
C VAL A 232 -21.13 1.53 -12.02
N ASN A 233 -21.31 0.67 -13.03
CA ASN A 233 -21.66 0.94 -14.43
C ASN A 233 -20.84 1.96 -15.26
N LYS A 234 -20.62 1.60 -16.55
CA LYS A 234 -20.08 2.48 -17.60
C LYS A 234 -20.95 3.74 -17.86
N GLU A 235 -22.20 3.75 -17.40
CA GLU A 235 -23.20 4.77 -17.72
C GLU A 235 -23.06 6.06 -16.87
N ASP A 236 -22.36 6.02 -15.74
CA ASP A 236 -22.21 7.19 -14.83
C ASP A 236 -20.95 8.03 -15.11
N PHE A 237 -20.27 7.79 -16.24
CA PHE A 237 -19.05 8.52 -16.63
C PHE A 237 -19.34 9.45 -17.81
N GLU A 238 -20.18 10.46 -17.57
CA GLU A 238 -20.30 11.58 -18.52
C GLU A 238 -19.04 12.45 -18.44
N SER A 239 -18.13 12.25 -19.40
CA SER A 239 -17.11 13.21 -19.84
C SER A 239 -16.38 14.02 -18.74
N HIS A 240 -15.46 13.38 -18.02
CA HIS A 240 -14.45 14.14 -17.27
C HIS A 240 -13.36 14.67 -18.20
N HIS A 241 -13.52 15.93 -18.58
CA HIS A 241 -12.51 16.70 -19.28
C HIS A 241 -11.29 16.88 -18.35
N THR A 242 -10.22 16.09 -18.54
CA THR A 242 -8.86 16.59 -18.80
C THR A 242 -7.84 15.44 -18.89
N ILE A 243 -7.91 14.39 -18.04
CA ILE A 243 -6.86 13.34 -18.01
C ILE A 243 -7.10 12.17 -18.98
N THR A 244 -8.34 11.73 -19.16
CA THR A 244 -8.70 10.62 -20.07
C THR A 244 -9.03 11.09 -21.48
N GLU A 245 -8.96 12.40 -21.73
CA GLU A 245 -9.33 13.00 -23.00
C GLU A 245 -8.41 12.50 -24.14
N GLY A 246 -9.05 11.88 -25.14
CA GLY A 246 -8.39 11.37 -26.34
C GLY A 246 -7.91 9.92 -26.24
N LEU A 247 -8.10 9.24 -25.10
CA LEU A 247 -7.83 7.80 -25.00
C LEU A 247 -8.73 6.99 -25.93
N SER A 248 -8.19 5.90 -26.46
CA SER A 248 -9.00 4.87 -27.11
C SER A 248 -9.96 4.22 -26.11
N GLU A 249 -11.06 3.61 -26.58
CA GLU A 249 -12.00 2.90 -25.68
C GLU A 249 -11.28 1.81 -24.86
N LYS A 250 -10.37 1.06 -25.49
CA LYS A 250 -9.56 0.04 -24.82
C LYS A 250 -8.61 0.67 -23.80
N GLY A 251 -7.98 1.80 -24.15
CA GLY A 251 -7.09 2.54 -23.26
C GLY A 251 -7.84 3.09 -22.05
N LEU A 252 -9.03 3.65 -22.25
CA LEU A 252 -9.92 4.13 -21.19
C LEU A 252 -10.31 2.99 -20.24
N GLU A 253 -10.76 1.85 -20.79
CA GLU A 253 -11.14 0.68 -20.00
C GLU A 253 -9.96 0.15 -19.18
N ALA A 254 -8.78 0.03 -19.80
CA ALA A 254 -7.56 -0.40 -19.12
C ALA A 254 -7.09 0.61 -18.05
N PHE A 255 -7.20 1.91 -18.31
CA PHE A 255 -6.84 2.98 -17.38
C PHE A 255 -7.74 2.97 -16.14
N LEU A 256 -9.05 2.81 -16.34
CA LEU A 256 -10.03 2.79 -15.27
C LEU A 256 -10.01 1.47 -14.49
N LYS A 257 -9.61 0.34 -15.09
CA LYS A 257 -9.62 -1.00 -14.46
C LYS A 257 -9.05 -1.05 -13.03
N ASN A 258 -8.05 -0.23 -12.72
CA ASN A 258 -7.38 -0.21 -11.41
C ASN A 258 -7.53 1.11 -10.65
N ALA A 259 -8.40 2.03 -11.08
CA ALA A 259 -8.63 3.25 -10.31
C ALA A 259 -9.45 2.97 -9.05
N ILE A 260 -9.25 3.77 -8.01
CA ILE A 260 -9.86 3.59 -6.70
C ILE A 260 -10.72 4.81 -6.42
N VAL A 261 -12.03 4.61 -6.22
CA VAL A 261 -12.94 5.67 -5.80
C VAL A 261 -12.85 5.85 -4.29
N ILE A 262 -12.71 7.08 -3.84
CA ILE A 262 -12.69 7.45 -2.43
C ILE A 262 -13.76 8.50 -2.17
N HIS A 263 -14.59 8.24 -1.15
CA HIS A 263 -15.55 9.20 -0.63
C HIS A 263 -14.99 9.87 0.63
N CYS A 264 -15.06 11.19 0.65
CA CYS A 264 -14.56 12.03 1.72
C CYS A 264 -15.67 12.97 2.21
N ARG A 265 -15.78 13.10 3.53
CA ARG A 265 -16.51 14.17 4.22
C ARG A 265 -15.63 15.40 4.34
N GLU A 266 -16.26 16.54 4.65
CA GLU A 266 -15.54 17.79 4.86
C GLU A 266 -14.49 17.66 5.98
N GLY A 267 -13.31 18.20 5.74
CA GLY A 267 -12.17 18.19 6.67
C GLY A 267 -11.30 16.94 6.59
N GLU A 268 -11.68 15.93 5.82
CA GLU A 268 -10.94 14.67 5.76
C GLU A 268 -9.71 14.75 4.86
N VAL A 269 -8.57 14.24 5.35
CA VAL A 269 -7.28 14.30 4.66
C VAL A 269 -7.15 13.13 3.67
N LEU A 270 -6.89 13.45 2.42
CA LEU A 270 -6.70 12.50 1.34
C LEU A 270 -5.22 12.22 1.06
N ILE A 271 -4.39 13.26 1.11
CA ILE A 271 -2.94 13.21 0.91
C ILE A 271 -2.29 14.02 2.04
N THR A 272 -1.22 13.50 2.64
CA THR A 272 -0.50 14.17 3.71
C THR A 272 0.78 14.80 3.16
N GLU A 273 1.05 16.05 3.56
CA GLU A 273 2.31 16.72 3.18
C GLU A 273 3.51 15.89 3.67
N ASN A 274 4.55 15.80 2.84
CA ASN A 274 5.76 15.01 3.07
C ASN A 274 5.58 13.48 3.11
N ASP A 275 4.39 12.94 2.81
CA ASP A 275 4.20 11.49 2.66
C ASP A 275 4.91 10.94 1.40
N GLY A 276 5.20 9.64 1.41
CA GLY A 276 5.87 8.94 0.31
C GLY A 276 4.92 8.36 -0.75
N GLY A 277 3.61 8.59 -0.63
CA GLY A 277 2.60 8.05 -1.53
C GLY A 277 2.74 8.60 -2.95
N LYS A 278 2.49 7.75 -3.96
CA LYS A 278 2.64 8.11 -5.38
C LYS A 278 1.36 8.08 -6.20
N ALA A 279 0.21 7.93 -5.55
CA ALA A 279 -1.07 8.00 -6.25
C ALA A 279 -1.36 9.45 -6.69
N PHE A 280 -1.96 9.62 -7.85
CA PHE A 280 -2.58 10.88 -8.27
C PHE A 280 -4.04 10.61 -8.56
N GLY A 281 -4.87 11.65 -8.66
CA GLY A 281 -6.28 11.45 -8.91
C GLY A 281 -6.95 12.67 -9.50
N PHE A 282 -8.25 12.56 -9.71
CA PHE A 282 -9.09 13.71 -10.01
C PHE A 282 -10.31 13.74 -9.10
N VAL A 283 -10.88 14.94 -8.93
CA VAL A 283 -12.13 15.13 -8.20
C VAL A 283 -13.30 14.74 -9.10
N ARG A 284 -14.05 13.71 -8.73
CA ARG A 284 -15.28 13.31 -9.44
C ARG A 284 -16.47 14.15 -8.99
N LYS A 285 -16.51 14.54 -7.71
CA LYS A 285 -17.57 15.35 -7.13
C LYS A 285 -17.05 16.11 -5.92
N GLY A 286 -17.60 17.30 -5.67
CA GLY A 286 -17.28 18.08 -4.47
C GLY A 286 -16.00 18.91 -4.61
N ILE A 287 -15.42 19.29 -3.47
CA ILE A 287 -14.30 20.23 -3.39
C ILE A 287 -13.20 19.64 -2.52
N LEU A 288 -11.96 19.75 -2.97
CA LEU A 288 -10.75 19.58 -2.18
C LEU A 288 -10.08 20.94 -1.95
N LYS A 289 -9.35 21.08 -0.84
CA LYS A 289 -8.40 22.16 -0.60
C LYS A 289 -7.01 21.59 -0.48
N VAL A 290 -6.06 22.22 -1.16
CA VAL A 290 -4.63 21.93 -1.05
C VAL A 290 -4.05 22.88 -0.02
N VAL A 291 -3.35 22.33 0.96
CA VAL A 291 -2.79 23.05 2.11
C VAL A 291 -1.28 22.83 2.13
N ILE A 292 -0.51 23.90 2.28
CA ILE A 292 0.95 23.86 2.48
C ILE A 292 1.23 24.52 3.83
N GLY A 293 1.80 23.75 4.77
CA GLY A 293 1.89 24.16 6.16
C GLY A 293 0.49 24.44 6.74
N SER A 294 0.20 25.70 7.09
CA SER A 294 -1.11 26.10 7.64
C SER A 294 -2.00 26.87 6.65
N LYS A 295 -1.54 27.08 5.41
CA LYS A 295 -2.22 27.93 4.43
C LYS A 295 -2.88 27.09 3.36
N THR A 296 -4.17 27.32 3.12
CA THR A 296 -4.85 26.82 1.91
C THR A 296 -4.34 27.59 0.71
N VAL A 297 -3.74 26.89 -0.24
CA VAL A 297 -3.10 27.48 -1.43
C VAL A 297 -3.97 27.39 -2.67
N VAL A 298 -4.81 26.34 -2.79
CA VAL A 298 -5.74 26.19 -3.92
C VAL A 298 -6.95 25.36 -3.50
N LEU A 299 -8.11 25.66 -4.11
CA LEU A 299 -9.30 24.80 -4.07
C LEU A 299 -9.41 24.06 -5.41
N LEU A 300 -9.71 22.77 -5.35
CA LEU A 300 -9.88 21.89 -6.50
C LEU A 300 -11.32 21.42 -6.54
N GLY A 301 -11.98 21.62 -7.67
CA GLY A 301 -13.34 21.17 -7.93
C GLY A 301 -13.37 19.99 -8.88
N GLU A 302 -14.58 19.60 -9.30
CA GLU A 302 -14.79 18.52 -10.25
C GLU A 302 -13.89 18.63 -11.51
N GLY A 303 -13.27 17.52 -11.90
CA GLY A 303 -12.33 17.42 -13.01
C GLY A 303 -10.88 17.82 -12.69
N ASP A 304 -10.63 18.53 -11.58
CA ASP A 304 -9.28 18.92 -11.20
C ASP A 304 -8.44 17.72 -10.78
N ILE A 305 -7.19 17.69 -11.24
CA ILE A 305 -6.21 16.65 -10.90
C ILE A 305 -5.49 17.00 -9.60
N PHE A 306 -5.12 16.04 -8.78
CA PHE A 306 -4.30 16.27 -7.59
C PHE A 306 -3.27 15.15 -7.40
N GLY A 307 -2.22 15.43 -6.62
CA GLY A 307 -1.16 14.48 -6.33
C GLY A 307 -0.21 14.22 -7.50
N GLU A 308 -0.38 14.91 -8.64
CA GLU A 308 0.38 14.72 -9.86
C GLU A 308 1.84 15.18 -9.75
N ILE A 309 2.13 16.20 -8.93
CA ILE A 309 3.49 16.74 -8.78
C ILE A 309 4.43 15.68 -8.20
N ALA A 310 4.07 15.08 -7.06
CA ALA A 310 4.86 14.05 -6.41
C ALA A 310 4.96 12.78 -7.29
N PHE A 311 3.88 12.46 -8.00
CA PHE A 311 3.86 11.37 -8.96
C PHE A 311 4.87 11.58 -10.10
N ILE A 312 4.83 12.72 -10.78
CA ILE A 312 5.66 13.07 -11.95
C ILE A 312 7.12 13.27 -11.56
N LEU A 313 7.38 14.02 -10.49
CA LEU A 313 8.74 14.37 -10.05
C LEU A 313 9.39 13.27 -9.22
N HIS A 314 8.64 12.22 -8.85
CA HIS A 314 9.09 11.16 -7.95
C HIS A 314 9.64 11.68 -6.62
N THR A 315 8.98 12.72 -6.07
CA THR A 315 9.31 13.36 -4.79
C THR A 315 8.30 13.00 -3.71
N LYS A 316 8.58 13.39 -2.45
CA LYS A 316 7.56 13.36 -1.38
C LYS A 316 6.41 14.32 -1.72
N ARG A 317 5.25 14.13 -1.10
CA ARG A 317 4.11 15.05 -1.28
C ARG A 317 4.49 16.46 -0.92
N THR A 318 4.26 17.38 -1.85
CA THR A 318 4.59 18.79 -1.69
C THR A 318 3.52 19.58 -0.91
N ALA A 319 2.36 18.98 -0.69
CA ALA A 319 1.22 19.60 -0.04
C ALA A 319 0.27 18.54 0.52
N GLN A 320 -0.50 18.94 1.52
CA GLN A 320 -1.65 18.18 2.03
C GLN A 320 -2.87 18.44 1.14
N VAL A 321 -3.71 17.43 0.93
CA VAL A 321 -4.98 17.56 0.20
C VAL A 321 -6.11 17.11 1.11
N VAL A 322 -7.09 17.99 1.32
CA VAL A 322 -8.17 17.81 2.31
C VAL A 322 -9.51 18.05 1.64
N ALA A 323 -10.53 17.26 1.94
CA ALA A 323 -11.89 17.55 1.49
C ALA A 323 -12.41 18.86 2.12
N ALA A 324 -13.03 19.69 1.29
CA ALA A 324 -13.58 20.99 1.67
C ALA A 324 -15.10 21.04 1.50
N SER A 325 -15.74 19.92 1.11
CA SER A 325 -17.19 19.78 1.07
C SER A 325 -17.66 18.45 1.66
N PRO A 326 -18.94 18.32 2.08
CA PRO A 326 -19.44 17.14 2.79
C PRO A 326 -19.53 15.85 1.96
N ASP A 327 -19.69 15.97 0.64
CA ASP A 327 -19.88 14.84 -0.29
C ASP A 327 -18.81 14.87 -1.40
N THR A 328 -17.55 14.85 -1.00
CA THR A 328 -16.44 14.84 -1.96
C THR A 328 -16.16 13.41 -2.41
N GLU A 329 -16.07 13.21 -3.73
CA GLU A 329 -15.70 11.95 -4.34
C GLU A 329 -14.50 12.17 -5.25
N VAL A 330 -13.50 11.29 -5.13
CA VAL A 330 -12.27 11.36 -5.93
C VAL A 330 -11.95 10.00 -6.52
N VAL A 331 -11.24 10.00 -7.64
CA VAL A 331 -10.74 8.79 -8.29
C VAL A 331 -9.22 8.82 -8.28
N LEU A 332 -8.61 7.83 -7.63
CA LEU A 332 -7.16 7.68 -7.55
C LEU A 332 -6.63 6.66 -8.55
N PHE A 333 -5.45 6.95 -9.08
CA PHE A 333 -4.67 6.10 -9.98
C PHE A 333 -3.27 5.90 -9.40
N SER A 334 -2.72 4.71 -9.62
CA SER A 334 -1.30 4.41 -9.38
C SER A 334 -0.51 4.50 -10.68
N GLU A 335 0.83 4.52 -10.61
CA GLU A 335 1.72 4.47 -11.78
C GLU A 335 1.39 3.31 -12.72
N SER A 336 0.95 2.17 -12.15
CA SER A 336 0.57 1.01 -12.94
C SER A 336 -0.62 1.26 -13.87
N ALA A 337 -1.54 2.18 -13.55
CA ALA A 337 -2.68 2.48 -14.42
C ALA A 337 -2.23 3.01 -15.80
N ILE A 338 -1.08 3.68 -15.86
CA ILE A 338 -0.47 4.15 -17.12
C ILE A 338 0.38 3.05 -17.74
N ASN A 339 1.19 2.36 -16.95
CA ASN A 339 2.12 1.34 -17.46
C ASN A 339 1.42 0.10 -18.03
N THR A 340 0.18 -0.19 -17.61
CA THR A 340 -0.61 -1.31 -18.14
C THR A 340 -1.33 -0.99 -19.44
N LEU A 341 -1.32 0.27 -19.90
CA LEU A 341 -1.90 0.62 -21.20
C LEU A 341 -1.04 0.00 -22.30
N GLU A 342 -1.65 -0.79 -23.19
CA GLU A 342 -0.96 -1.49 -24.27
C GLU A 342 -0.45 -0.51 -25.34
N ALA A 343 -1.31 0.41 -25.77
CA ALA A 343 -1.00 1.37 -26.81
C ALA A 343 -0.12 2.51 -26.29
N GLU A 344 0.98 2.77 -27.00
CA GLU A 344 1.87 3.89 -26.69
C GLU A 344 1.19 5.26 -26.86
N ALA A 345 0.26 5.35 -27.81
CA ALA A 345 -0.56 6.54 -28.01
C ALA A 345 -1.36 6.88 -26.75
N ASP A 346 -2.02 5.90 -26.13
CA ASP A 346 -2.81 6.09 -24.91
C ASP A 346 -1.93 6.50 -23.73
N ARG A 347 -0.75 5.88 -23.56
CA ARG A 347 0.24 6.31 -22.55
C ARG A 347 0.66 7.76 -22.76
N SER A 348 0.97 8.14 -24.00
CA SER A 348 1.39 9.49 -24.37
C SER A 348 0.29 10.52 -24.13
N ILE A 349 -0.97 10.15 -24.35
CA ILE A 349 -2.14 10.98 -24.07
C ILE A 349 -2.23 11.30 -22.58
N ILE A 350 -2.09 10.31 -21.68
CA ILE A 350 -2.10 10.57 -20.23
C ILE A 350 -0.98 11.56 -19.85
N TRP A 351 0.25 11.29 -20.28
CA TRP A 351 1.39 12.16 -19.95
C TRP A 351 1.23 13.58 -20.50
N ARG A 352 0.75 13.72 -21.73
CA ARG A 352 0.42 15.02 -22.34
C ARG A 352 -0.65 15.74 -21.52
N ASN A 353 -1.69 15.03 -21.10
CA ASN A 353 -2.79 15.61 -20.34
C ASN A 353 -2.33 16.06 -18.94
N LEU A 354 -1.50 15.28 -18.25
CA LEU A 354 -0.85 15.68 -17.00
C LEU A 354 0.05 16.91 -17.18
N ALA A 355 0.87 16.94 -18.22
CA ALA A 355 1.73 18.09 -18.53
C ALA A 355 0.91 19.36 -18.80
N ARG A 356 -0.22 19.24 -19.50
CA ARG A 356 -1.15 20.35 -19.77
C ARG A 356 -1.72 20.92 -18.48
N VAL A 357 -2.12 20.08 -17.52
CA VAL A 357 -2.62 20.54 -16.22
C VAL A 357 -1.54 21.31 -15.45
N LEU A 358 -0.32 20.79 -15.39
CA LEU A 358 0.80 21.48 -14.74
C LEU A 358 1.08 22.84 -15.39
N ALA A 359 1.12 22.89 -16.72
CA ALA A 359 1.35 24.14 -17.45
C ALA A 359 0.26 25.19 -17.17
N GLN A 360 -1.02 24.76 -17.15
CA GLN A 360 -2.14 25.63 -16.80
C GLN A 360 -2.02 26.15 -15.37
N ARG A 361 -1.65 25.30 -14.41
CA ARG A 361 -1.44 25.70 -13.01
C ARG A 361 -0.35 26.77 -12.87
N VAL A 362 0.79 26.60 -13.55
CA VAL A 362 1.88 27.60 -13.53
C VAL A 362 1.40 28.95 -14.07
N VAL A 363 0.63 28.95 -15.17
CA VAL A 363 0.10 30.20 -15.75
C VAL A 363 -0.86 30.90 -14.78
N VAL A 364 -1.76 30.15 -14.13
CA VAL A 364 -2.72 30.71 -13.16
C VAL A 364 -1.98 31.25 -11.93
N THR A 365 -1.05 30.48 -11.36
CA THR A 365 -0.26 30.90 -10.20
C THR A 365 0.57 32.15 -10.50
N ASN A 366 1.20 32.25 -11.67
CA ASN A 366 1.99 33.43 -12.04
C ASN A 366 1.14 34.70 -12.19
N LYS A 367 -0.10 34.58 -12.69
CA LYS A 367 -1.04 35.72 -12.77
C LYS A 367 -1.51 36.23 -11.41
N LEU A 368 -1.46 35.40 -10.37
CA LEU A 368 -1.80 35.79 -9.00
C LEU A 368 -0.63 36.48 -8.28
N LEU A 369 0.58 36.43 -8.85
CA LEU A 369 1.80 37.06 -8.32
C LEU A 369 2.12 38.42 -8.95
N THR A 370 1.40 38.79 -10.01
CA THR A 370 1.45 40.09 -10.72
C THR A 370 0.21 40.90 -10.43
#